data_AF-A0A1G8ZMX2-F1
#
_entry.id   AF-A0A1G8ZMX2-F1
#
_cell.length_a   1.000
_cell.length_b   1.000
_cell.length_c   1.000
_cell.angle_alpha   90.00
_cell.angle_beta   90.00
_cell.angle_gamma   90.00
#
_symmetry.space_group_name_H-M   'P 1'
#
loop_
_entity.id
_entity.type
_entity.pdbx_description
1 polymer ?
#
loop_
_entity_poly.entity_id
_entity_poly.type
_entity_poly.pdbx_seq_one_letter_code
_entity_poly.pdbx_strand_id
1 'polypeptide(L)'
;MLDLEYDPKPLYNGGSVQNADQDVLSTMRKMYDDGIEKLLHPELGYKNIKFDNSKDFACGMPISDVVSDTLHYKEKVYGFCSKTCKDEFLKNPNRYLTKRN
;
A
#
# COMPACT_ATOMS: atom_id res chain seq x y z
N MET A 1 11.96 14.18 -32.23
CA MET A 1 12.88 13.22 -31.60
C MET A 1 13.61 14.01 -30.52
N LEU A 2 13.36 13.70 -29.24
CA LEU A 2 14.10 14.32 -28.15
C LEU A 2 15.36 13.50 -27.97
N ASP A 3 16.51 14.10 -28.21
CA ASP A 3 17.81 13.47 -28.02
C ASP A 3 18.01 13.24 -26.51
N LEU A 4 17.63 12.05 -26.07
CA LEU A 4 17.60 11.58 -24.69
C LEU A 4 19.00 11.40 -24.07
N GLU A 5 20.05 11.84 -24.76
CA GLU A 5 21.45 11.55 -24.47
C GLU A 5 22.22 12.75 -23.89
N TYR A 6 21.58 13.91 -23.69
CA TYR A 6 22.22 15.04 -23.01
C TYR A 6 22.22 14.82 -21.49
N ASP A 7 23.26 14.16 -20.99
CA ASP A 7 23.60 14.06 -19.55
C ASP A 7 24.81 14.97 -19.25
N PRO A 8 24.60 16.29 -19.04
CA PRO A 8 25.68 17.23 -18.83
C PRO A 8 26.44 16.91 -17.55
N LYS A 9 27.76 16.74 -17.67
CA LYS A 9 28.62 16.46 -16.51
C LYS A 9 28.56 17.64 -15.53
N PRO A 10 28.32 17.40 -14.22
CA PRO A 10 28.23 18.48 -13.24
C PRO A 10 29.52 19.33 -13.20
N LEU A 11 29.37 20.65 -13.10
CA LEU A 11 30.50 21.60 -13.05
C LEU A 11 31.41 21.40 -11.82
N TYR A 12 30.92 20.72 -10.79
CA TYR A 12 31.66 20.36 -9.59
C TYR A 12 31.63 18.84 -9.39
N ASN A 13 32.78 18.26 -9.04
CA ASN A 13 32.91 16.82 -8.75
C ASN A 13 32.36 16.44 -7.37
N GLY A 14 31.50 17.26 -6.77
CA GLY A 14 30.83 16.98 -5.50
C GLY A 14 29.47 16.34 -5.76
N GLY A 15 29.08 15.38 -4.92
CA GLY A 15 27.79 14.71 -5.05
C GLY A 15 27.74 13.57 -6.09
N SER A 16 28.87 13.13 -6.65
CA SER A 16 28.91 11.83 -7.34
C SER A 16 28.92 10.71 -6.31
N VAL A 17 28.35 9.54 -6.66
CA VAL A 17 28.37 8.35 -5.81
C VAL A 17 29.80 7.93 -5.45
N GLN A 18 30.78 8.26 -6.30
CA GLN A 18 32.19 7.91 -6.10
C GLN A 18 32.91 8.87 -5.15
N ASN A 19 32.46 10.13 -5.07
CA ASN A 19 33.15 11.19 -4.33
C ASN A 19 32.45 11.58 -3.03
N ALA A 20 31.19 11.19 -2.86
CA ALA A 20 30.46 11.32 -1.60
C ALA A 20 30.74 10.12 -0.68
N ASP A 21 30.71 10.39 0.63
CA ASP A 21 30.87 9.37 1.66
C ASP A 21 29.79 8.27 1.49
N GLN A 22 30.23 7.01 1.41
CA GLN A 22 29.34 5.87 1.21
C GLN A 22 28.36 5.70 2.37
N ASP A 23 28.74 6.10 3.58
CA ASP A 23 27.86 6.03 4.75
C ASP A 23 26.75 7.08 4.64
N VAL A 24 27.06 8.27 4.11
CA VAL A 24 26.06 9.31 3.87
C VAL A 24 25.08 8.88 2.77
N LEU A 25 25.59 8.34 1.66
CA LEU A 25 24.77 7.88 0.54
C LEU A 25 23.87 6.70 0.93
N SER A 26 24.41 5.71 1.62
CA SER A 26 23.64 4.55 2.08
C SER A 26 22.56 4.96 3.07
N THR A 27 22.87 5.89 3.99
CA THR A 27 21.89 6.45 4.93
C THR A 27 20.76 7.17 4.19
N MET A 28 21.09 8.04 3.24
CA MET A 28 20.07 8.78 2.47
C MET A 28 19.19 7.86 1.61
N ARG A 29 19.79 6.85 0.96
CA ARG A 29 19.02 5.84 0.21
C ARG A 29 18.10 5.06 1.12
N LYS A 30 18.60 4.58 2.26
CA LYS A 30 17.78 3.87 3.24
C LYS A 30 16.62 4.72 3.73
N MET A 31 16.83 6.00 4.02
CA MET A 31 15.75 6.91 4.42
C MET A 31 14.69 7.07 3.33
N TYR A 32 15.11 7.18 2.07
CA TYR A 32 14.20 7.25 0.92
C TYR A 32 13.42 5.94 0.77
N ASP A 33 14.12 4.80 0.78
CA ASP A 33 13.52 3.47 0.64
C ASP A 33 12.52 3.20 1.76
N ASP A 34 12.91 3.40 3.03
CA ASP A 34 12.03 3.24 4.20
C ASP A 34 10.81 4.18 4.14
N GLY A 35 11.00 5.41 3.65
CA GLY A 35 9.93 6.41 3.51
C GLY A 35 8.92 6.07 2.41
N ILE A 36 9.38 5.40 1.34
CA ILE A 36 8.60 5.09 0.15
C ILE A 36 8.04 3.66 0.20
N GLU A 37 8.60 2.75 0.99
CA GLU A 37 8.21 1.33 1.08
C GLU A 37 6.70 1.16 1.26
N LYS A 38 6.10 1.90 2.20
CA LYS A 38 4.65 1.82 2.49
C LYS A 38 3.77 2.40 1.37
N LEU A 39 4.31 3.28 0.55
CA LEU A 39 3.58 3.86 -0.60
C LEU A 39 3.64 2.93 -1.81
N LEU A 40 4.75 2.20 -1.97
CA LEU A 40 4.92 1.20 -3.04
C LEU A 40 4.20 -0.12 -2.72
N HIS A 41 4.03 -0.44 -1.42
CA HIS A 41 3.44 -1.69 -0.95
C HIS A 41 2.22 -1.45 -0.05
N PRO A 42 1.11 -0.90 -0.58
CA PRO A 42 -0.12 -0.68 0.18
C PRO A 42 -0.69 -1.95 0.80
N GLU A 43 -0.41 -3.12 0.22
CA GLU A 43 -0.78 -4.44 0.76
C GLU A 43 -0.19 -4.72 2.15
N LEU A 44 1.00 -4.17 2.46
CA LEU A 44 1.65 -4.35 3.76
C LEU A 44 0.95 -3.57 4.87
N GLY A 45 0.19 -2.52 4.52
CA GLY A 45 -0.55 -1.69 5.48
C GLY A 45 -1.60 -2.47 6.26
N TYR A 46 -2.08 -3.60 5.73
CA TYR A 46 -3.16 -4.39 6.32
C TYR A 46 -2.70 -5.70 6.96
N LYS A 47 -1.41 -6.07 6.81
CA LYS A 47 -0.86 -7.37 7.22
C LYS A 47 -1.05 -7.68 8.72
N ASN A 48 -1.04 -6.66 9.57
CA ASN A 48 -1.12 -6.81 11.02
C ASN A 48 -2.52 -6.47 11.59
N ILE A 49 -3.52 -6.31 10.73
CA ILE A 49 -4.89 -5.98 11.16
C ILE A 49 -5.71 -7.27 11.29
N LYS A 50 -6.39 -7.42 12.43
CA LYS A 50 -7.35 -8.50 12.63
C LYS A 50 -8.70 -8.07 12.09
N PHE A 51 -9.19 -8.77 11.07
CA PHE A 51 -10.50 -8.55 10.49
C PHE A 51 -11.56 -9.46 11.11
N ASP A 52 -12.79 -8.96 11.26
CA ASP A 52 -13.97 -9.69 11.72
C ASP A 52 -14.63 -10.52 10.61
N ASN A 53 -14.15 -10.38 9.36
CA ASN A 53 -14.57 -11.21 8.23
C ASN A 53 -13.40 -11.97 7.62
N SER A 54 -13.61 -13.25 7.33
CA SER A 54 -12.63 -14.09 6.61
C SER A 54 -12.73 -13.96 5.09
N LYS A 55 -13.89 -13.52 4.58
CA LYS A 55 -14.17 -13.36 3.16
C LYS A 55 -14.82 -12.00 2.90
N ASP A 56 -14.55 -11.45 1.73
CA ASP A 56 -15.23 -10.27 1.23
C ASP A 56 -16.73 -10.59 1.04
N PHE A 57 -17.60 -9.73 1.58
CA PHE A 57 -19.04 -9.92 1.52
C PHE A 57 -19.64 -9.74 0.12
N ALA A 58 -18.98 -8.95 -0.74
CA ALA A 58 -19.44 -8.66 -2.10
C ALA A 58 -19.04 -9.78 -3.07
N CYS A 59 -17.77 -10.19 -3.08
CA CYS A 59 -17.23 -11.12 -4.08
C CYS A 59 -16.83 -12.51 -3.52
N GLY A 60 -16.71 -12.67 -2.20
CA GLY A 60 -16.33 -13.93 -1.57
C GLY A 60 -14.82 -14.23 -1.52
N MET A 61 -13.97 -13.30 -1.97
CA MET A 61 -12.51 -13.43 -1.95
C MET A 61 -11.98 -13.51 -0.51
N PRO A 62 -10.97 -14.36 -0.21
CA PRO A 62 -10.37 -14.42 1.11
C PRO A 62 -9.63 -13.12 1.46
N ILE A 63 -9.92 -12.60 2.66
CA ILE A 63 -9.30 -11.37 3.20
C ILE A 63 -7.88 -11.63 3.73
N SER A 64 -7.46 -12.89 3.84
CA SER A 64 -6.09 -13.26 4.21
C SER A 64 -5.05 -12.88 3.16
N ASP A 65 -5.46 -12.78 1.90
CA ASP A 65 -4.54 -12.74 0.76
C ASP A 65 -4.43 -11.33 0.20
N VAL A 66 -5.55 -10.64 0.01
CA VAL A 66 -5.60 -9.31 -0.61
C VAL A 66 -6.62 -8.43 0.11
N VAL A 67 -6.12 -7.34 0.70
CA VAL A 67 -6.94 -6.27 1.28
C VAL A 67 -6.53 -4.95 0.64
N SER A 68 -7.52 -4.26 0.07
CA SER A 68 -7.32 -2.96 -0.56
C SER A 68 -8.01 -1.84 0.22
N ASP A 69 -9.05 -2.16 0.99
CA ASP A 69 -9.83 -1.17 1.71
C ASP A 69 -10.44 -1.78 2.99
N THR A 70 -10.71 -0.94 3.98
CA THR A 70 -11.25 -1.37 5.27
C THR A 70 -12.38 -0.46 5.74
N LEU A 71 -13.25 -1.01 6.59
CA LEU A 71 -14.36 -0.28 7.19
C LEU A 71 -14.50 -0.64 8.65
N HIS A 72 -14.60 0.38 9.50
CA HIS A 72 -15.04 0.21 10.88
C HIS A 72 -16.55 0.34 10.93
N TYR A 73 -17.25 -0.70 11.36
CA TYR A 73 -18.71 -0.71 11.45
C TYR A 73 -19.17 -1.54 12.64
N LYS A 74 -19.98 -0.94 13.53
CA LYS A 74 -20.49 -1.57 14.77
C LYS A 74 -19.38 -2.24 15.60
N GLU A 75 -18.32 -1.49 15.87
CA GLU A 75 -17.14 -1.94 16.66
C GLU A 75 -16.34 -3.09 16.02
N LYS A 76 -16.66 -3.45 14.79
CA LYS A 76 -15.96 -4.47 14.01
C LYS A 76 -15.17 -3.86 12.87
N VAL A 77 -14.07 -4.51 12.53
CA VAL A 77 -13.19 -4.11 11.43
C VAL A 77 -13.37 -5.09 10.28
N TYR A 78 -13.86 -4.59 9.15
CA TYR A 78 -14.07 -5.39 7.95
C TYR A 78 -13.04 -5.04 6.87
N GLY A 79 -12.47 -6.08 6.25
CA GLY A 79 -11.58 -5.96 5.11
C GLY A 79 -12.31 -6.22 3.80
N PHE A 80 -11.92 -5.51 2.74
CA PHE A 80 -12.44 -5.66 1.39
C PHE A 80 -11.30 -5.80 0.38
N CYS A 81 -11.51 -6.62 -0.64
CA CYS A 81 -10.53 -6.84 -1.69
C CYS A 81 -10.41 -5.63 -2.64
N SER A 82 -11.42 -4.75 -2.65
CA SER A 82 -11.44 -3.54 -3.48
C SER A 82 -12.35 -2.47 -2.87
N LYS A 83 -12.12 -1.21 -3.26
CA LYS A 83 -13.02 -0.09 -2.92
C LYS A 83 -14.46 -0.33 -3.39
N THR A 84 -14.62 -0.91 -4.58
CA THR A 84 -15.94 -1.25 -5.14
C THR A 84 -16.70 -2.26 -4.26
N CYS A 85 -16.02 -3.26 -3.71
CA CYS A 85 -16.64 -4.22 -2.78
C CYS A 85 -17.10 -3.55 -1.48
N LYS A 86 -16.33 -2.60 -0.95
CA LYS A 86 -16.73 -1.77 0.19
C LYS A 86 -17.97 -0.94 -0.15
N ASP A 87 -18.00 -0.28 -1.30
CA ASP A 87 -19.12 0.57 -1.71
C ASP A 87 -20.40 -0.24 -1.89
N GLU A 88 -20.31 -1.48 -2.41
CA GLU A 88 -21.44 -2.40 -2.47
C GLU A 88 -21.94 -2.83 -1.10
N PHE A 89 -21.03 -3.14 -0.17
CA PHE A 89 -21.37 -3.45 1.21
C PHE A 89 -22.09 -2.26 1.89
N LEU A 90 -21.61 -1.04 1.69
CA LEU A 90 -22.19 0.18 2.26
C LEU A 90 -23.63 0.46 1.80
N LYS A 91 -24.01 0.01 0.59
CA LYS A 91 -25.40 0.16 0.11
C LYS A 91 -26.40 -0.60 0.98
N ASN A 92 -26.03 -1.78 1.47
CA ASN A 92 -26.93 -2.65 2.26
C ASN A 92 -26.17 -3.53 3.26
N PRO A 93 -25.50 -2.96 4.28
CA PRO A 93 -24.63 -3.72 5.19
C PRO A 93 -25.40 -4.80 5.97
N ASN A 94 -26.65 -4.52 6.35
CA ASN A 94 -27.49 -5.48 7.08
C ASN A 94 -27.70 -6.78 6.29
N ARG A 95 -27.86 -6.72 4.96
CA ARG A 95 -28.06 -7.91 4.12
C ARG A 95 -26.90 -8.90 4.24
N TYR A 96 -25.68 -8.38 4.28
CA TYR A 96 -24.47 -9.19 4.35
C TYR A 96 -24.20 -9.70 5.77
N LEU A 97 -24.50 -8.89 6.79
CA LEU A 97 -24.29 -9.25 8.20
C LEU A 97 -25.34 -10.22 8.76
N THR A 98 -26.51 -10.33 8.13
CA THR A 98 -27.58 -11.25 8.57
C THR A 98 -27.36 -12.69 8.08
N LYS A 99 -26.46 -12.90 7.11
CA LYS A 99 -26.12 -14.22 6.58
C LYS A 99 -25.13 -14.92 7.53
N ARG A 100 -25.58 -15.25 8.75
CA ARG A 100 -24.86 -16.13 9.67
C ARG A 100 -25.08 -17.59 9.24
N ASN A 101 -24.03 -18.23 8.72
CA ASN A 101 -23.84 -19.68 8.82
C ASN A 101 -22.46 -19.90 9.44
#